data_AF-A0A8J9Z6X8-F1
#
_entry.id   AF-A0A8J9Z6X8-F1
#
_cell.length_a   1.000
_cell.length_b   1.000
_cell.length_c   1.000
_cell.angle_alpha   90.00
_cell.angle_beta   90.00
_cell.angle_gamma   90.00
#
_symmetry.space_group_name_H-M   'P 1'
#
loop_
_entity.id
_entity.type
_entity.pdbx_description
1 polymer ?
#
loop_
_entity_poly.entity_id
_entity_poly.type
_entity_poly.pdbx_seq_one_letter_code
_entity_poly.pdbx_strand_id
1 'polypeptide(L)'
;MLLPVSVLLCVLTTLAASVSDKPCGEFPWPSDDYTVNCDYRYSRPSYYDVVPQGRCQVRCPPDTEVLVGPPADGNQGLTDGFYYCNMANGTWLGSEPVCLGFYNNVTMITDESNGIRLVGGSSYGCVELYDNVTQQWGPVRGWILDNFDPIDDAQMEWANLACRNLRFSAGLATKAYVKREWFEDDMWPLEENYELYPLQYHYEPRYPPTVPKFVVSKSPAPQREGATLHDAIDRVVRGPCSEGDRDCGENAFGLCLACEGQQDSHTTSGASNHLSTAIAHACAMYAVTVLLIATAVA
;
A
#
# COMPACT_ATOMS: atom_id res chain seq x y z
N MET A 1 7.51 -81.27 -16.22
CA MET A 1 7.98 -80.46 -15.08
C MET A 1 9.13 -79.60 -15.57
N LEU A 2 8.85 -78.37 -15.98
CA LEU A 2 9.83 -77.39 -16.45
C LEU A 2 9.43 -76.03 -15.87
N LEU A 3 10.23 -75.55 -14.93
CA LEU A 3 10.49 -74.14 -14.65
C LEU A 3 12.03 -74.06 -14.74
N PRO A 4 12.66 -72.97 -15.25
CA PRO A 4 12.64 -71.71 -14.49
C PRO A 4 12.90 -70.40 -15.28
N VAL A 5 12.95 -69.32 -14.49
CA VAL A 5 13.62 -68.01 -14.70
C VAL A 5 12.92 -67.00 -15.60
N SER A 6 11.88 -66.36 -15.07
CA SER A 6 11.56 -64.97 -15.43
C SER A 6 12.50 -64.04 -14.68
N VAL A 7 13.44 -63.44 -15.41
CA VAL A 7 14.27 -62.34 -14.94
C VAL A 7 13.36 -61.12 -14.81
N LEU A 8 12.98 -60.80 -13.57
CA LEU A 8 12.32 -59.55 -13.22
C LEU A 8 13.39 -58.45 -13.27
N LEU A 9 13.53 -57.80 -14.42
CA LEU A 9 14.32 -56.58 -14.55
C LEU A 9 13.60 -55.50 -13.72
N CYS A 10 14.06 -55.32 -12.49
CA CYS A 10 13.66 -54.21 -11.63
C CYS A 10 14.32 -52.96 -12.22
N VAL A 11 13.62 -52.28 -13.13
CA VAL A 11 14.02 -50.96 -13.63
C VAL A 11 13.85 -49.99 -12.46
N LEU A 12 14.94 -49.78 -11.71
CA LEU A 12 15.15 -48.57 -10.92
C LEU A 12 15.28 -47.41 -11.92
N THR A 13 14.15 -46.87 -12.37
CA THR A 13 14.10 -45.48 -12.82
C THR A 13 14.32 -44.62 -11.59
N THR A 14 15.59 -44.30 -11.33
CA THR A 14 15.94 -43.08 -10.62
C THR A 14 15.30 -41.93 -11.38
N LEU A 15 14.15 -41.46 -10.88
CA LEU A 15 13.69 -40.10 -11.14
C LEU A 15 14.79 -39.19 -10.59
N ALA A 16 15.76 -38.87 -11.43
CA ALA A 16 16.50 -37.64 -11.27
C ALA A 16 15.42 -36.55 -11.35
N ALA A 17 15.03 -36.02 -10.19
CA ALA A 17 14.29 -34.79 -10.15
C ALA A 17 15.13 -33.81 -10.96
N SER A 18 14.68 -33.48 -12.17
CA SER A 18 15.23 -32.36 -12.91
C SER A 18 15.14 -31.20 -11.95
N VAL A 19 16.30 -30.69 -11.50
CA VAL A 19 16.35 -29.42 -10.79
C VAL A 19 15.60 -28.46 -11.69
N SER A 20 14.39 -28.10 -11.27
CA SER A 20 13.58 -27.14 -12.02
C SER A 20 14.48 -25.91 -12.21
N ASP A 21 14.65 -25.45 -13.44
CA ASP A 21 15.38 -24.20 -13.72
C ASP A 21 14.78 -23.01 -12.96
N LYS A 22 13.60 -23.19 -12.35
CA LYS A 22 12.84 -22.25 -11.55
C LYS A 22 12.64 -22.81 -10.13
N PRO A 23 13.41 -22.36 -9.13
CA PRO A 23 13.44 -22.94 -7.78
C PRO A 23 12.10 -22.89 -7.02
N CYS A 24 11.30 -21.82 -7.20
CA CYS A 24 9.95 -21.70 -6.63
C CYS A 24 8.85 -21.83 -7.69
N GLY A 25 9.16 -22.33 -8.88
CA GLY A 25 8.29 -22.24 -10.05
C GLY A 25 8.25 -20.83 -10.65
N GLU A 26 7.24 -20.55 -11.48
CA GLU A 26 7.04 -19.23 -12.07
C GLU A 26 6.73 -18.18 -11.00
N PHE A 27 6.95 -16.90 -11.34
CA PHE A 27 6.47 -15.78 -10.54
C PHE A 27 4.92 -15.84 -10.43
N PRO A 28 4.35 -15.76 -9.21
CA PRO A 28 2.98 -16.21 -8.98
C PRO A 28 1.92 -15.15 -9.32
N TRP A 29 2.31 -13.90 -9.54
CA TRP A 29 1.40 -12.78 -9.83
C TRP A 29 1.61 -12.29 -11.26
N PRO A 30 1.00 -12.93 -12.28
CA PRO A 30 0.97 -12.38 -13.63
C PRO A 30 -0.03 -11.23 -13.71
N SER A 31 0.40 -10.09 -14.24
CA SER A 31 -0.48 -8.94 -14.52
C SER A 31 0.01 -8.17 -15.75
N ASP A 32 -0.91 -7.47 -16.41
CA ASP A 32 -0.60 -6.53 -17.49
C ASP A 32 -0.20 -5.14 -16.95
N ASP A 33 -0.39 -4.89 -15.64
CA ASP A 33 -0.13 -3.60 -14.98
C ASP A 33 1.35 -3.35 -14.68
N TYR A 34 2.23 -4.34 -14.87
CA TYR A 34 3.66 -4.22 -14.65
C TYR A 34 4.42 -5.24 -15.51
N THR A 35 5.74 -5.06 -15.61
CA THR A 35 6.62 -6.03 -16.24
C THR A 35 7.47 -6.75 -15.19
N VAL A 36 7.74 -8.04 -15.42
CA VAL A 36 8.53 -8.86 -14.51
C VAL A 36 9.75 -9.40 -15.24
N ASN A 37 10.93 -9.22 -14.65
CA ASN A 37 12.19 -9.79 -15.14
C ASN A 37 12.84 -10.64 -14.06
N CYS A 38 12.95 -11.95 -14.31
CA CYS A 38 13.43 -12.90 -13.33
C CYS A 38 14.81 -13.46 -13.69
N ASP A 39 15.71 -13.44 -12.71
CA ASP A 39 16.95 -14.21 -12.70
C ASP A 39 16.79 -15.39 -11.74
N TYR A 40 16.33 -16.53 -12.27
CA TYR A 40 16.15 -17.76 -11.50
C TYR A 40 17.46 -18.43 -11.07
N ARG A 41 18.61 -18.00 -11.62
CA ARG A 41 19.94 -18.51 -11.26
C ARG A 41 20.61 -17.68 -10.17
N TYR A 42 20.02 -16.54 -9.82
CA TYR A 42 20.48 -15.72 -8.71
C TYR A 42 20.62 -16.56 -7.45
N SER A 43 21.73 -16.40 -6.75
CA SER A 43 21.94 -16.98 -5.43
C SER A 43 22.74 -15.99 -4.60
N ARG A 44 22.37 -15.84 -3.35
CA ARG A 44 23.10 -15.00 -2.39
C ARG A 44 23.39 -15.83 -1.14
N PRO A 45 24.59 -15.69 -0.54
CA PRO A 45 24.86 -16.28 0.76
C PRO A 45 23.77 -15.87 1.75
N SER A 46 23.18 -16.86 2.37
CA SER A 46 22.16 -16.68 3.40
C SER A 46 22.84 -16.24 4.69
N TYR A 47 22.45 -15.08 5.21
CA TYR A 47 22.88 -14.59 6.53
C TYR A 47 21.78 -14.77 7.59
N TYR A 48 20.58 -15.20 7.19
CA TYR A 48 19.34 -15.28 7.98
C TYR A 48 18.53 -16.52 7.56
N ASP A 49 17.31 -16.71 8.10
CA ASP A 49 16.45 -17.85 7.78
C ASP A 49 15.95 -17.90 6.31
N VAL A 50 16.30 -16.91 5.49
CA VAL A 50 16.03 -16.90 4.06
C VAL A 50 17.24 -17.39 3.29
N VAL A 51 17.02 -18.39 2.44
CA VAL A 51 18.00 -18.88 1.47
C VAL A 51 17.53 -18.45 0.07
N PRO A 52 17.86 -17.21 -0.36
CA PRO A 52 17.35 -16.67 -1.62
C PRO A 52 18.01 -17.38 -2.81
N GLN A 53 17.20 -18.07 -3.59
CA GLN A 53 17.62 -18.65 -4.88
C GLN A 53 16.58 -18.30 -5.93
N GLY A 54 16.96 -17.49 -6.90
CA GLY A 54 16.04 -16.84 -7.81
C GLY A 54 15.57 -15.49 -7.26
N ARG A 55 15.59 -14.47 -8.13
CA ARG A 55 15.01 -13.15 -7.86
C ARG A 55 14.21 -12.65 -9.04
N CYS A 56 13.16 -11.87 -8.80
CA CYS A 56 12.42 -11.17 -9.84
C CYS A 56 12.35 -9.67 -9.55
N GLN A 57 12.66 -8.87 -10.55
CA GLN A 57 12.41 -7.44 -10.56
C GLN A 57 11.03 -7.18 -11.15
N VAL A 58 10.21 -6.41 -10.44
CA VAL A 58 8.96 -5.88 -10.97
C VAL A 58 9.18 -4.42 -11.34
N ARG A 59 8.73 -4.03 -12.54
CA ARG A 59 8.80 -2.66 -13.03
C ARG A 59 7.42 -2.16 -13.35
N CYS A 60 7.05 -1.08 -12.69
CA CYS A 60 5.81 -0.40 -12.93
C CYS A 60 5.85 0.48 -14.19
N PRO A 61 4.69 0.77 -14.80
CA PRO A 61 4.54 1.70 -15.91
C PRO A 61 5.05 3.12 -15.57
N PRO A 62 5.44 3.92 -16.57
CA PRO A 62 6.06 5.23 -16.35
C PRO A 62 5.14 6.30 -15.74
N ASP A 63 3.82 6.08 -15.73
CA ASP A 63 2.81 6.93 -15.09
C ASP A 63 2.56 6.60 -13.61
N THR A 64 3.34 5.67 -13.06
CA THR A 64 3.31 5.29 -11.65
C THR A 64 4.59 5.76 -10.95
N GLU A 65 4.49 5.95 -9.64
CA GLU A 65 5.55 6.61 -8.87
C GLU A 65 6.29 5.62 -7.97
N VAL A 66 5.56 4.67 -7.36
CA VAL A 66 6.13 3.74 -6.39
C VAL A 66 5.56 2.33 -6.54
N LEU A 67 6.37 1.34 -6.16
CA LEU A 67 6.01 -0.08 -6.14
C LEU A 67 5.79 -0.55 -4.69
N VAL A 68 4.69 -1.24 -4.41
CA VAL A 68 4.48 -1.99 -3.17
C VAL A 68 4.33 -3.47 -3.45
N GLY A 69 4.55 -4.30 -2.44
CA GLY A 69 4.46 -5.77 -2.55
C GLY A 69 5.78 -6.52 -2.37
N PRO A 70 6.94 -6.05 -2.88
CA PRO A 70 8.20 -6.73 -2.59
C PRO A 70 8.44 -6.81 -1.08
N PRO A 71 9.14 -7.84 -0.58
CA PRO A 71 9.46 -7.95 0.83
C PRO A 71 10.20 -6.68 1.27
N ALA A 72 9.82 -6.12 2.41
CA ALA A 72 10.42 -4.92 2.99
C ALA A 72 11.03 -5.21 4.38
N ASP A 73 11.43 -6.47 4.62
CA ASP A 73 11.99 -6.91 5.89
C ASP A 73 13.48 -6.53 5.99
N GLY A 74 13.73 -5.44 6.73
CA GLY A 74 15.07 -4.98 7.06
C GLY A 74 15.90 -5.99 7.84
N ASN A 75 15.28 -6.88 8.63
CA ASN A 75 15.99 -7.91 9.39
C ASN A 75 16.61 -8.98 8.47
N GLN A 76 16.00 -9.20 7.31
CA GLN A 76 16.48 -10.15 6.31
C GLN A 76 17.41 -9.50 5.26
N GLY A 77 17.60 -8.18 5.33
CA GLY A 77 18.38 -7.41 4.36
C GLY A 77 17.77 -7.43 2.95
N LEU A 78 16.45 -7.58 2.86
CA LEU A 78 15.67 -7.59 1.61
C LEU A 78 14.95 -6.24 1.49
N THR A 79 15.70 -5.20 1.14
CA THR A 79 15.21 -3.81 1.05
C THR A 79 15.53 -3.17 -0.30
N ASP A 80 15.78 -3.99 -1.33
CA ASP A 80 16.19 -3.56 -2.67
C ASP A 80 15.06 -3.66 -3.72
N GLY A 81 13.84 -3.99 -3.30
CA GLY A 81 12.66 -4.00 -4.16
C GLY A 81 12.54 -5.24 -5.05
N PHE A 82 13.39 -6.24 -4.86
CA PHE A 82 13.28 -7.52 -5.56
C PHE A 82 12.40 -8.50 -4.79
N TYR A 83 11.73 -9.36 -5.55
CA TYR A 83 11.10 -10.56 -5.05
C TYR A 83 12.13 -11.68 -5.00
N TYR A 84 12.11 -12.47 -3.93
CA TYR A 84 13.05 -13.54 -3.71
C TYR A 84 12.34 -14.87 -3.54
N CYS A 85 12.86 -15.91 -4.17
CA CYS A 85 12.41 -17.26 -3.90
C CYS A 85 13.17 -17.82 -2.69
N ASN A 86 12.43 -18.19 -1.64
CA ASN A 86 13.01 -18.80 -0.45
C ASN A 86 13.09 -20.32 -0.64
N MET A 87 14.31 -20.84 -0.77
CA MET A 87 14.52 -22.28 -0.98
C MET A 87 14.12 -23.15 0.20
N ALA A 88 14.08 -22.60 1.42
CA ALA A 88 13.74 -23.37 2.60
C ALA A 88 12.30 -23.92 2.53
N ASN A 89 11.38 -23.16 1.93
CA ASN A 89 9.97 -23.50 1.82
C ASN A 89 9.44 -23.52 0.38
N GLY A 90 10.26 -23.15 -0.62
CA GLY A 90 9.89 -23.15 -2.03
C GLY A 90 8.86 -22.08 -2.39
N THR A 91 8.81 -20.95 -1.66
CA THR A 91 7.84 -19.87 -1.90
C THR A 91 8.50 -18.55 -2.28
N TRP A 92 7.82 -17.78 -3.13
CA TRP A 92 8.16 -16.37 -3.35
C TRP A 92 7.83 -15.52 -2.12
N LEU A 93 8.78 -14.68 -1.71
CA LEU A 93 8.63 -13.73 -0.61
C LEU A 93 8.01 -12.42 -1.12
N GLY A 94 7.08 -11.86 -0.35
CA GLY A 94 6.33 -10.65 -0.69
C GLY A 94 4.85 -10.92 -0.91
N SER A 95 4.14 -9.92 -1.42
CA SER A 95 2.74 -10.00 -1.84
C SER A 95 2.59 -9.55 -3.29
N GLU A 96 1.36 -9.64 -3.82
CA GLU A 96 1.04 -9.20 -5.18
C GLU A 96 1.56 -7.77 -5.43
N PRO A 97 2.33 -7.56 -6.51
CA PRO A 97 2.87 -6.24 -6.81
C PRO A 97 1.75 -5.25 -7.12
N VAL A 98 1.82 -4.06 -6.53
CA VAL A 98 0.90 -2.96 -6.85
C VAL A 98 1.70 -1.71 -7.15
N CYS A 99 1.42 -1.13 -8.31
CA CYS A 99 2.03 0.11 -8.75
C CYS A 99 1.13 1.28 -8.34
N LEU A 100 1.61 2.13 -7.44
CA LEU A 100 0.86 3.28 -6.96
C LEU A 100 1.21 4.50 -7.80
N GLY A 101 0.17 5.25 -8.17
CA GLY A 101 0.30 6.50 -8.91
C GLY A 101 0.66 7.68 -8.02
N PHE A 102 0.65 8.87 -8.62
CA PHE A 102 0.91 10.13 -7.93
C PHE A 102 -0.11 10.42 -6.84
N TYR A 103 0.36 11.03 -5.75
CA TYR A 103 -0.51 11.56 -4.73
C TYR A 103 -1.46 12.63 -5.27
N ASN A 104 -2.76 12.41 -5.14
CA ASN A 104 -3.78 13.36 -5.55
C ASN A 104 -4.70 13.74 -4.37
N ASN A 105 -4.52 14.95 -3.84
CA ASN A 105 -5.31 15.44 -2.71
C ASN A 105 -6.81 15.69 -3.01
N VAL A 106 -7.24 15.56 -4.27
CA VAL A 106 -8.65 15.61 -4.69
C VAL A 106 -9.29 14.22 -4.65
N THR A 107 -8.49 13.16 -4.82
CA THR A 107 -8.99 11.79 -4.78
C THR A 107 -9.06 11.34 -3.34
N MET A 108 -10.25 10.95 -2.89
CA MET A 108 -10.45 10.48 -1.52
C MET A 108 -11.50 9.38 -1.44
N ILE A 109 -11.28 8.45 -0.52
CA ILE A 109 -12.22 7.40 -0.14
C ILE A 109 -12.66 7.70 1.28
N THR A 110 -13.95 7.85 1.49
CA THR A 110 -14.49 8.27 2.80
C THR A 110 -15.51 7.27 3.29
N ASP A 111 -15.38 6.83 4.54
CA ASP A 111 -16.47 6.22 5.30
C ASP A 111 -17.00 7.27 6.28
N GLU A 112 -18.09 7.93 5.90
CA GLU A 112 -18.74 8.97 6.71
C GLU A 112 -19.30 8.42 8.03
N SER A 113 -19.67 7.14 8.08
CA SER A 113 -20.22 6.52 9.29
C SER A 113 -19.17 6.39 10.39
N ASN A 114 -17.91 6.19 10.00
CA ASN A 114 -16.77 6.09 10.89
C ASN A 114 -15.95 7.39 10.95
N GLY A 115 -16.31 8.43 10.18
CA GLY A 115 -15.57 9.68 10.12
C GLY A 115 -14.09 9.46 9.78
N ILE A 116 -13.80 8.56 8.83
CA ILE A 116 -12.45 8.25 8.35
C ILE A 116 -12.38 8.45 6.84
N ARG A 117 -11.26 8.98 6.36
CA ARG A 117 -10.99 9.05 4.92
C ARG A 117 -9.53 8.75 4.60
N LEU A 118 -9.32 8.25 3.39
CA LEU A 118 -8.01 8.08 2.76
C LEU A 118 -7.91 9.11 1.64
N VAL A 119 -6.96 10.04 1.74
CA VAL A 119 -6.73 11.11 0.76
C VAL A 119 -5.48 10.78 -0.05
N GLY A 120 -5.57 10.70 -1.37
CA GLY A 120 -4.45 10.42 -2.26
C GLY A 120 -4.87 9.68 -3.53
N GLY A 121 -5.24 8.41 -3.41
CA GLY A 121 -5.52 7.51 -4.53
C GLY A 121 -6.71 6.59 -4.28
N SER A 122 -6.90 5.62 -5.19
CA SER A 122 -8.03 4.67 -5.17
C SER A 122 -7.88 3.50 -4.17
N SER A 123 -6.68 3.30 -3.63
CA SER A 123 -6.38 2.29 -2.61
C SER A 123 -5.17 2.68 -1.76
N TYR A 124 -4.72 3.93 -1.85
CA TYR A 124 -3.53 4.42 -1.16
C TYR A 124 -3.68 5.90 -0.84
N GLY A 125 -2.87 6.39 0.08
CA GLY A 125 -2.87 7.79 0.47
C GLY A 125 -2.62 7.95 1.96
N CYS A 126 -3.04 9.08 2.51
CA CYS A 126 -2.89 9.41 3.92
C CYS A 126 -4.24 9.43 4.62
N VAL A 127 -4.27 8.87 5.83
CA VAL A 127 -5.47 8.68 6.63
C VAL A 127 -5.76 9.93 7.44
N GLU A 128 -7.01 10.36 7.37
CA GLU A 128 -7.54 11.46 8.14
C GLU A 128 -8.80 11.05 8.89
N LEU A 129 -9.01 11.64 10.05
CA LEU A 129 -10.22 11.47 10.85
C LEU A 129 -11.00 12.78 10.96
N TYR A 130 -12.31 12.67 11.11
CA TYR A 130 -13.20 13.80 11.29
C TYR A 130 -13.35 14.16 12.76
N ASP A 131 -13.10 15.43 13.10
CA ASP A 131 -13.33 15.95 14.46
C ASP A 131 -14.69 16.63 14.52
N ASN A 132 -15.59 16.07 15.31
CA ASN A 132 -16.93 16.63 15.48
C ASN A 132 -16.96 17.97 16.22
N VAL A 133 -15.90 18.35 16.94
CA VAL A 133 -15.84 19.64 17.65
C VAL A 133 -15.45 20.77 16.69
N THR A 134 -14.38 20.60 15.92
CA THR A 134 -13.91 21.60 14.95
C THR A 134 -14.62 21.53 13.60
N GLN A 135 -15.36 20.44 13.34
CA GLN A 135 -15.98 20.15 12.04
C GLN A 135 -14.94 20.12 10.91
N GLN A 136 -13.76 19.58 11.21
CA GLN A 136 -12.62 19.53 10.30
C GLN A 136 -12.03 18.13 10.25
N TRP A 137 -11.46 17.80 9.09
CA TRP A 137 -10.62 16.63 8.91
C TRP A 137 -9.20 16.94 9.33
N GLY A 138 -8.53 15.96 9.93
CA GLY A 138 -7.18 16.11 10.42
C GLY A 138 -6.36 14.84 10.27
N PRO A 139 -5.02 14.97 10.18
CA PRO A 139 -4.16 13.82 10.04
C PRO A 139 -4.21 12.94 11.29
N VAL A 140 -4.22 11.63 11.06
CA VAL A 140 -3.77 10.67 12.07
C VAL A 140 -2.26 10.82 12.17
N ARG A 141 -1.71 10.92 13.39
CA ARG A 141 -0.29 11.09 13.73
C ARG A 141 0.11 10.17 14.89
N GLY A 142 1.39 10.18 15.29
CA GLY A 142 1.84 9.60 16.55
C GLY A 142 2.53 8.24 16.48
N TRP A 143 2.80 7.72 15.28
CA TRP A 143 3.82 6.69 15.10
C TRP A 143 5.12 7.39 14.66
N ILE A 144 6.22 7.12 15.35
CA ILE A 144 7.54 7.64 14.97
C ILE A 144 8.10 6.65 13.95
N LEU A 145 8.50 7.15 12.78
CA LEU A 145 9.29 6.37 11.85
C LEU A 145 10.76 6.64 12.11
N ASP A 146 11.45 5.70 12.73
CA ASP A 146 12.89 5.62 12.54
C ASP A 146 13.14 4.85 11.24
N ASN A 147 13.90 5.44 10.31
CA ASN A 147 14.13 4.86 8.97
C ASN A 147 14.85 3.50 9.01
N PHE A 148 15.42 3.17 10.17
CA PHE A 148 16.17 1.95 10.43
C PHE A 148 15.43 0.93 11.28
N ASP A 149 14.23 1.27 11.79
CA ASP A 149 13.47 0.28 12.51
C ASP A 149 12.90 -0.74 11.51
N PRO A 150 13.11 -2.06 11.76
CA PRO A 150 12.44 -3.11 11.00
C PRO A 150 10.94 -2.81 11.00
N ILE A 151 10.21 -3.23 9.95
CA ILE A 151 8.75 -3.02 9.84
C ILE A 151 8.14 -3.29 11.21
N ASP A 152 7.79 -2.23 11.93
CA ASP A 152 7.22 -2.41 13.25
C ASP A 152 5.84 -2.99 12.98
N ASP A 153 5.59 -4.22 13.42
CA ASP A 153 4.31 -4.91 13.21
C ASP A 153 3.13 -3.99 13.58
N ALA A 154 3.35 -3.12 14.56
CA ALA A 154 2.44 -2.07 14.98
C ALA A 154 1.98 -1.12 13.84
N GLN A 155 2.86 -0.73 12.90
CA GLN A 155 2.48 0.15 11.78
C GLN A 155 1.52 -0.55 10.82
N MET A 156 1.81 -1.81 10.50
CA MET A 156 0.94 -2.60 9.65
C MET A 156 -0.38 -2.92 10.37
N GLU A 157 -0.39 -3.08 11.69
CA GLU A 157 -1.62 -3.17 12.46
C GLU A 157 -2.50 -1.92 12.34
N TRP A 158 -1.91 -0.73 12.42
CA TRP A 158 -2.64 0.53 12.19
C TRP A 158 -3.17 0.64 10.77
N ALA A 159 -2.35 0.29 9.78
CA ALA A 159 -2.77 0.29 8.39
C ALA A 159 -3.91 -0.71 8.14
N ASN A 160 -3.81 -1.91 8.73
CA ASN A 160 -4.85 -2.94 8.68
C ASN A 160 -6.17 -2.43 9.25
N LEU A 161 -6.15 -1.80 10.43
CA LEU A 161 -7.34 -1.25 11.06
C LEU A 161 -7.96 -0.14 10.20
N ALA A 162 -7.15 0.80 9.71
CA ALA A 162 -7.60 1.90 8.86
C ALA A 162 -8.23 1.40 7.55
N CYS A 163 -7.56 0.49 6.84
CA CYS A 163 -8.05 -0.10 5.59
C CYS A 163 -9.37 -0.86 5.79
N ARG A 164 -9.50 -1.65 6.86
CA ARG A 164 -10.76 -2.34 7.18
C ARG A 164 -11.89 -1.37 7.51
N ASN A 165 -11.61 -0.30 8.25
CA ASN A 165 -12.59 0.75 8.51
C ASN A 165 -13.02 1.48 7.22
N LEU A 166 -12.17 1.50 6.20
CA LEU A 166 -12.45 2.01 4.86
C LEU A 166 -13.03 0.96 3.89
N ARG A 167 -13.35 -0.25 4.37
CA ARG A 167 -13.93 -1.37 3.59
C ARG A 167 -13.00 -2.03 2.58
N PHE A 168 -11.70 -2.04 2.88
CA PHE A 168 -10.72 -2.92 2.24
C PHE A 168 -10.50 -4.19 3.08
N SER A 169 -9.91 -5.23 2.49
CA SER A 169 -9.62 -6.49 3.20
C SER A 169 -8.60 -6.29 4.34
N ALA A 170 -7.54 -5.55 4.03
CA ALA A 170 -6.39 -5.32 4.89
C ALA A 170 -5.55 -4.13 4.41
N GLY A 171 -4.57 -3.76 5.23
CA GLY A 171 -3.46 -2.89 4.84
C GLY A 171 -2.45 -3.71 4.03
N LEU A 172 -2.02 -3.15 2.91
CA LEU A 172 -1.01 -3.74 2.04
C LEU A 172 0.40 -3.29 2.43
N ALA A 173 0.59 -1.98 2.65
CA ALA A 173 1.91 -1.44 2.96
C ALA A 173 1.86 -0.06 3.63
N THR A 174 2.89 0.26 4.41
CA THR A 174 3.20 1.63 4.90
C THR A 174 4.50 2.18 4.29
N LYS A 175 5.25 1.33 3.57
CA LYS A 175 6.47 1.68 2.84
C LYS A 175 6.33 1.23 1.39
N ALA A 176 7.02 1.90 0.49
CA ALA A 176 7.04 1.60 -0.93
C ALA A 176 8.43 1.78 -1.51
N TYR A 177 8.65 1.16 -2.65
CA TYR A 177 9.87 1.20 -3.42
C TYR A 177 9.77 2.30 -4.46
N VAL A 178 10.54 3.38 -4.25
CA VAL A 178 10.65 4.48 -5.20
C VAL A 178 11.76 4.13 -6.18
N LYS A 179 11.50 4.34 -7.48
CA LYS A 179 12.56 4.20 -8.49
C LYS A 179 13.58 5.31 -8.29
N ARG A 180 14.84 4.95 -8.09
CA ARG A 180 15.92 5.92 -7.86
C ARG A 180 16.34 6.55 -9.19
N GLU A 181 15.98 7.81 -9.38
CA GLU A 181 16.52 8.65 -10.46
C GLU A 181 17.97 9.03 -10.09
N TRP A 182 18.94 8.15 -10.36
CA TRP A 182 20.33 8.50 -10.05
C TRP A 182 20.88 9.59 -10.97
N PHE A 183 21.63 10.51 -10.33
CA PHE A 183 22.56 11.46 -10.92
C PHE A 183 23.81 10.74 -11.44
N GLU A 184 24.39 11.21 -12.55
CA GLU A 184 25.48 10.58 -13.32
C GLU A 184 26.84 10.40 -12.59
N ASP A 185 26.97 10.75 -11.31
CA ASP A 185 28.23 10.61 -10.58
C ASP A 185 28.28 9.28 -9.78
N ASP A 186 29.31 8.48 -10.04
CA ASP A 186 29.74 7.24 -9.37
C ASP A 186 29.25 5.86 -9.90
N MET A 187 29.90 5.44 -10.99
CA MET A 187 30.77 4.25 -11.03
C MET A 187 30.18 2.84 -10.76
N TRP A 188 28.90 2.57 -11.00
CA TRP A 188 28.41 1.19 -11.18
C TRP A 188 27.40 1.08 -12.33
N PRO A 189 27.67 0.27 -13.37
CA PRO A 189 26.75 0.09 -14.46
C PRO A 189 25.62 -0.88 -14.07
N LEU A 190 24.38 -0.45 -14.32
CA LEU A 190 23.24 -1.30 -14.68
C LEU A 190 22.57 -2.13 -13.55
N GLU A 191 21.66 -1.50 -12.81
CA GLU A 191 20.40 -2.11 -12.32
C GLU A 191 19.47 -0.94 -11.94
N GLU A 192 18.18 -1.00 -12.30
CA GLU A 192 17.20 -0.02 -11.78
C GLU A 192 17.13 -0.22 -10.27
N ASN A 193 17.75 0.70 -9.52
CA ASN A 193 17.77 0.62 -8.07
C ASN A 193 16.47 1.19 -7.53
N TYR A 194 15.76 0.39 -6.75
CA TYR A 194 14.66 0.86 -5.95
C TYR A 194 15.17 1.18 -4.54
N GLU A 195 14.62 2.22 -3.93
CA GLU A 195 14.88 2.57 -2.55
C GLU A 195 13.59 2.48 -1.76
N LEU A 196 13.64 1.78 -0.62
CA LEU A 196 12.51 1.61 0.27
C LEU A 196 12.29 2.91 1.06
N TYR A 197 11.16 3.56 0.82
CA TYR A 197 10.74 4.76 1.52
C TYR A 197 9.39 4.57 2.19
N PRO A 198 9.21 5.05 3.42
CA PRO A 198 7.87 5.18 3.98
C PRO A 198 6.98 6.08 3.11
N LEU A 199 5.74 5.64 2.88
CA LEU A 199 4.78 6.35 2.01
C LEU A 199 4.51 7.79 2.48
N GLN A 200 4.70 8.06 3.76
CA GLN A 200 4.52 9.39 4.33
C GLN A 200 5.57 10.42 3.87
N TYR A 201 6.82 10.00 3.63
CA TYR A 201 7.86 10.87 3.04
C TYR A 201 7.64 11.09 1.55
N HIS A 202 6.88 10.19 0.94
CA HIS A 202 6.58 10.26 -0.47
C HIS A 202 5.39 11.21 -0.75
N TYR A 203 4.32 11.11 0.05
CA TYR A 203 3.09 11.87 -0.17
C TYR A 203 3.05 13.25 0.51
N GLU A 204 3.76 13.44 1.63
CA GLU A 204 3.91 14.69 2.39
C GLU A 204 2.74 15.71 2.33
N PRO A 205 1.51 15.32 2.70
CA PRO A 205 0.39 16.26 2.71
C PRO A 205 0.62 17.39 3.73
N ARG A 206 0.33 18.62 3.31
CA ARG A 206 0.43 19.81 4.16
C ARG A 206 -0.90 20.13 4.80
N TYR A 207 -0.88 20.28 6.12
CA TYR A 207 -2.06 20.59 6.92
C TYR A 207 -1.95 21.99 7.53
N PRO A 208 -3.02 22.81 7.49
CA PRO A 208 -3.06 24.07 8.22
C PRO A 208 -2.84 23.85 9.72
N PRO A 209 -2.18 24.76 10.45
CA PRO A 209 -1.90 24.56 11.88
C PRO A 209 -3.18 24.44 12.73
N THR A 210 -4.31 24.96 12.22
CA THR A 210 -5.62 24.95 12.87
C THR A 210 -6.36 23.62 12.80
N VAL A 211 -5.98 22.68 11.93
CA VAL A 211 -6.70 21.40 11.84
C VAL A 211 -6.42 20.53 13.07
N PRO A 212 -7.42 19.72 13.50
CA PRO A 212 -7.22 18.73 14.55
C PRO A 212 -6.13 17.74 14.17
N LYS A 213 -5.39 17.23 15.16
CA LYS A 213 -4.36 16.20 14.98
C LYS A 213 -4.71 15.02 15.86
N PHE A 214 -4.88 13.85 15.26
CA PHE A 214 -5.31 12.64 15.97
C PHE A 214 -4.10 11.78 16.29
N VAL A 215 -3.64 11.85 17.53
CA VAL A 215 -2.42 11.13 17.95
C VAL A 215 -2.82 9.73 18.40
N VAL A 216 -2.34 8.70 17.69
CA VAL A 216 -2.56 7.30 18.06
C VAL A 216 -1.81 6.94 19.33
N SER A 217 -2.31 5.93 20.05
CA SER A 217 -1.61 5.32 21.18
C SER A 217 -0.30 4.65 20.74
N LYS A 218 0.67 4.57 21.66
CA LYS A 218 1.88 3.75 21.49
C LYS A 218 1.63 2.25 21.70
N SER A 219 0.41 1.88 22.08
CA SER A 219 0.00 0.48 22.21
C SER A 219 -0.32 -0.12 20.83
N PRO A 220 -0.28 -1.44 20.66
CA PRO A 220 -0.74 -2.13 19.46
C PRO A 220 -2.18 -1.74 19.09
N ALA A 221 -2.53 -1.91 17.81
CA ALA A 221 -3.85 -1.53 17.35
C ALA A 221 -4.94 -2.39 18.01
N PRO A 222 -6.13 -1.82 18.33
CA PRO A 222 -7.22 -2.62 18.86
C PRO A 222 -7.62 -3.75 17.88
N GLN A 223 -7.50 -5.00 18.33
CA GLN A 223 -7.78 -6.19 17.51
C GLN A 223 -9.22 -6.73 17.66
N ARG A 224 -10.06 -6.09 18.47
CA ARG A 224 -11.45 -6.54 18.71
C ARG A 224 -12.32 -6.35 17.46
N GLU A 225 -13.33 -7.21 17.30
CA GLU A 225 -14.33 -7.07 16.24
C GLU A 225 -15.05 -5.71 16.35
N GLY A 226 -15.17 -5.00 15.23
CA GLY A 226 -15.78 -3.68 15.17
C GLY A 226 -14.91 -2.55 15.72
N ALA A 227 -13.64 -2.80 16.05
CA ALA A 227 -12.70 -1.73 16.40
C ALA A 227 -12.59 -0.69 15.28
N THR A 228 -12.47 0.57 15.68
CA THR A 228 -12.23 1.68 14.76
C THR A 228 -10.91 2.36 15.05
N LEU A 229 -10.37 3.07 14.07
CA LEU A 229 -9.19 3.91 14.26
C LEU A 229 -9.45 5.03 15.28
N HIS A 230 -10.70 5.43 15.52
CA HIS A 230 -11.03 6.34 16.62
C HIS A 230 -10.77 5.71 18.00
N ASP A 231 -10.98 4.39 18.17
CA ASP A 231 -10.67 3.68 19.42
C ASP A 231 -9.16 3.69 19.74
N ALA A 232 -8.33 3.95 18.73
CA ALA A 232 -6.89 3.98 18.83
C ALA A 232 -6.30 5.34 19.21
N ILE A 233 -7.12 6.40 19.14
CA ILE A 233 -6.65 7.76 19.35
C ILE A 233 -6.47 7.99 20.85
N ASP A 234 -5.22 8.23 21.26
CA ASP A 234 -4.85 8.59 22.63
C ASP A 234 -5.31 10.02 22.94
N ARG A 235 -5.07 10.95 22.00
CA ARG A 235 -5.49 12.34 22.16
C ARG A 235 -5.74 13.04 20.83
N VAL A 236 -6.61 14.06 20.89
CA VAL A 236 -6.88 14.99 19.78
C VAL A 236 -6.36 16.37 20.14
N VAL A 237 -5.46 16.92 19.33
CA VAL A 237 -4.90 18.27 19.53
C VAL A 237 -5.52 19.24 18.55
N ARG A 238 -6.29 20.20 19.06
CA ARG A 238 -7.03 21.23 18.29
C ARG A 238 -6.31 22.58 18.37
N GLY A 239 -5.14 22.66 17.75
CA GLY A 239 -4.28 23.86 17.81
C GLY A 239 -2.80 23.52 17.70
N PRO A 240 -1.90 24.40 18.17
CA PRO A 240 -0.48 24.12 18.19
C PRO A 240 -0.19 22.96 19.15
N CYS A 241 0.77 22.13 18.76
CA CYS A 241 1.28 21.08 19.63
C CYS A 241 2.18 21.67 20.71
N SER A 242 2.27 20.99 21.86
CA SER A 242 3.22 21.38 22.90
C SER A 242 4.65 21.32 22.37
N GLU A 243 5.50 22.23 22.86
CA GLU A 243 6.93 22.21 22.54
C GLU A 243 7.54 20.85 22.93
N GLY A 244 8.27 20.23 22.00
CA GLY A 244 8.88 18.91 22.19
C GLY A 244 7.95 17.70 21.98
N ASP A 245 6.66 17.90 21.67
CA ASP A 245 5.74 16.82 21.32
C ASP A 245 6.04 16.28 19.91
N ARG A 246 6.88 15.24 19.85
CA ARG A 246 7.30 14.59 18.60
C ARG A 246 6.17 13.90 17.85
N ASP A 247 5.11 13.51 18.56
CA ASP A 247 3.99 12.74 18.00
C ASP A 247 2.93 13.65 17.39
N CYS A 248 2.86 14.89 17.85
CA CYS A 248 1.94 15.89 17.34
C CYS A 248 2.61 16.90 16.41
N GLY A 249 3.87 17.27 16.68
CA GLY A 249 4.55 18.46 16.15
C GLY A 249 4.67 18.55 14.62
N GLU A 250 5.34 19.59 14.12
CA GLU A 250 5.47 19.82 12.67
C GLU A 250 6.21 18.68 11.94
N ASN A 251 7.14 18.03 12.64
CA ASN A 251 7.87 16.87 12.12
C ASN A 251 7.09 15.54 12.24
N ALA A 252 5.90 15.57 12.85
CA ALA A 252 5.05 14.38 12.94
C ALA A 252 4.33 14.16 11.62
N PHE A 253 4.62 13.03 10.99
CA PHE A 253 4.03 12.65 9.72
C PHE A 253 2.60 12.14 9.87
N GLY A 254 1.84 12.21 8.76
CA GLY A 254 0.50 11.65 8.63
C GLY A 254 0.52 10.17 8.23
N LEU A 255 -0.50 9.39 8.61
CA LEU A 255 -0.49 7.93 8.44
C LEU A 255 -0.73 7.63 6.98
N CYS A 256 0.31 7.34 6.23
CA CYS A 256 0.19 7.05 4.81
C CYS A 256 0.41 5.56 4.54
N LEU A 257 -0.51 4.98 3.78
CA LEU A 257 -0.63 3.55 3.57
C LEU A 257 -1.13 3.22 2.16
N ALA A 258 -1.04 1.94 1.81
CA ALA A 258 -1.77 1.29 0.74
C ALA A 258 -2.64 0.18 1.34
N CYS A 259 -3.83 -0.01 0.78
CA CYS A 259 -4.78 -1.06 1.15
C CYS A 259 -4.80 -2.17 0.09
N GLU A 260 -5.10 -3.38 0.54
CA GLU A 260 -5.22 -4.56 -0.32
C GLU A 260 -6.61 -4.62 -0.97
N GLY A 261 -6.65 -5.04 -2.23
CA GLY A 261 -7.87 -5.30 -2.97
C GLY A 261 -8.64 -4.05 -3.41
N GLN A 262 -9.84 -4.27 -3.93
CA GLN A 262 -10.79 -3.20 -4.22
C GLN A 262 -11.70 -2.99 -3.01
N GLN A 263 -12.18 -1.76 -2.84
CA GLN A 263 -13.18 -1.46 -1.84
C GLN A 263 -14.45 -2.29 -2.11
N ASP A 264 -15.02 -2.89 -1.07
CA ASP A 264 -16.27 -3.64 -1.20
C ASP A 264 -17.38 -2.73 -1.73
N SER A 265 -17.72 -2.92 -3.01
CA SER A 265 -18.71 -2.11 -3.74
C SER A 265 -20.15 -2.31 -3.25
N HIS A 266 -20.35 -3.16 -2.24
CA HIS A 266 -21.67 -3.50 -1.70
C HIS A 266 -22.35 -2.44 -0.83
N THR A 267 -21.76 -1.24 -0.63
CA THR A 267 -22.40 -0.21 0.21
C THR A 267 -22.23 1.24 -0.24
N THR A 268 -21.85 1.50 -1.50
CA THR A 268 -21.84 2.86 -2.08
C THR A 268 -23.09 3.14 -2.91
N SER A 269 -24.27 2.91 -2.34
CA SER A 269 -25.55 3.35 -2.94
C SER A 269 -26.13 4.60 -2.27
N GLY A 270 -25.39 5.30 -1.41
CA GLY A 270 -25.97 6.33 -0.55
C GLY A 270 -25.17 7.61 -0.33
N ALA A 271 -24.33 8.08 -1.26
CA ALA A 271 -23.80 9.47 -1.16
C ALA A 271 -23.16 10.09 -2.42
N SER A 272 -22.80 9.33 -3.47
CA SER A 272 -21.99 9.90 -4.57
C SER A 272 -22.76 10.39 -5.82
N ASN A 273 -24.10 10.29 -5.84
CA ASN A 273 -24.92 10.74 -6.99
C ASN A 273 -25.75 12.01 -6.75
N HIS A 274 -25.70 12.61 -5.55
CA HIS A 274 -26.52 13.80 -5.27
C HIS A 274 -25.88 15.13 -5.68
N LEU A 275 -24.57 15.19 -5.94
CA LEU A 275 -23.90 16.44 -6.34
C LEU A 275 -23.91 16.67 -7.87
N SER A 276 -23.90 15.61 -8.68
CA SER A 276 -23.93 15.73 -10.15
C SER A 276 -25.33 16.05 -10.68
N THR A 277 -26.39 15.57 -10.01
CA THR A 277 -27.78 15.76 -10.46
C THR A 277 -28.34 17.15 -10.10
N ALA A 278 -27.85 17.77 -9.02
CA ALA A 278 -28.23 19.12 -8.62
C ALA A 278 -27.65 20.20 -9.55
N ILE A 279 -26.43 20.01 -10.07
CA ILE A 279 -25.80 20.96 -11.01
C ILE A 279 -26.45 20.86 -12.40
N ALA A 280 -26.86 19.66 -12.84
CA ALA A 280 -27.60 19.49 -14.09
C ALA A 280 -29.00 20.12 -14.05
N HIS A 281 -29.72 20.03 -12.92
CA HIS A 281 -31.03 20.69 -12.78
C HIS A 281 -30.93 22.22 -12.66
N ALA A 282 -29.88 22.74 -12.02
CA ALA A 282 -29.65 24.19 -11.94
C ALA A 282 -29.32 24.81 -13.31
N CYS A 283 -28.56 24.10 -14.16
CA CYS A 283 -28.25 24.58 -15.53
C CYS A 283 -29.48 24.51 -16.45
N ALA A 284 -30.35 23.50 -16.31
CA ALA A 284 -31.57 23.38 -17.11
C ALA A 284 -32.60 24.47 -16.78
N MET A 285 -32.75 24.86 -15.50
CA MET A 285 -33.66 25.94 -15.13
C MET A 285 -33.19 27.33 -15.58
N TYR A 286 -31.88 27.58 -15.60
CA TYR A 286 -31.35 28.86 -16.13
C TYR A 286 -31.56 29.00 -17.64
N ALA A 287 -31.40 27.93 -18.41
CA ALA A 287 -31.62 27.96 -19.86
C ALA A 287 -33.10 28.24 -20.23
N VAL A 288 -34.05 27.66 -19.48
CA VAL A 288 -35.49 27.89 -19.71
C VAL A 288 -35.91 29.31 -19.33
N THR A 289 -35.33 29.88 -18.28
CA THR A 289 -35.67 31.24 -17.84
C THR A 289 -35.15 32.31 -18.82
N VAL A 290 -33.95 32.12 -19.39
CA VAL A 290 -33.40 33.03 -20.41
C VAL A 290 -34.19 32.94 -21.72
N LEU A 291 -34.67 31.75 -22.10
CA LEU A 291 -35.48 31.57 -23.31
C LEU A 291 -36.87 32.22 -23.20
N LEU A 292 -37.51 32.17 -22.02
CA LEU A 292 -38.81 32.80 -21.78
C LEU A 292 -38.75 34.34 -21.77
N ILE A 293 -37.65 34.91 -21.28
CA ILE A 293 -37.46 36.38 -21.31
C ILE A 293 -37.22 36.87 -22.74
N ALA A 294 -36.51 36.10 -23.57
CA ALA A 294 -36.26 36.47 -24.97
C ALA A 294 -37.54 36.48 -25.83
N THR A 295 -38.53 35.65 -25.53
CA THR A 295 -39.80 35.61 -26.26
C THR A 295 -40.83 36.67 -25.83
N ALA A 296 -40.61 37.35 -24.70
CA ALA A 296 -41.52 38.39 -24.21
C ALA A 296 -41.16 39.81 -24.70
N VAL A 297 -40.03 39.97 -25.41
CA VAL A 297 -39.50 41.27 -25.89
C VAL A 297 -39.52 41.35 -27.43
N ALA A 298 -40.17 40.40 -28.11
CA ALA A 298 -40.39 40.39 -29.55
C ALA A 298 -41.86 40.69 -29.90
#